data_AF-A0A328C143-F1
#
_entry.id   AF-A0A328C143-F1
#
_cell.length_a   1.000
_cell.length_b   1.000
_cell.length_c   1.000
_cell.angle_alpha   90.00
_cell.angle_beta   90.00
_cell.angle_gamma   90.00
#
_symmetry.space_group_name_H-M   'P 1'
#
loop_
_entity.id
_entity.type
_entity.pdbx_description
1 polymer ?
#
loop_
_entity_poly.entity_id
_entity_poly.type
_entity_poly.pdbx_seq_one_letter_code
_entity_poly.pdbx_strand_id
1 'polypeptide(L)'
;MKECLSYLDEWLPADGYVLVFTRCDFLLCNVLEDREWLLGLFKEVAEWWATPVINEGRFNRPGRPFKLILECESKQTPWIDHCKKVLEERWELLP
;
A
#
# COMPACT_ATOMS: atom_id res chain seq x y z
N MET A 1 -11.41 -3.34 5.73
CA MET A 1 -10.43 -2.35 5.21
C MET A 1 -10.13 -2.54 3.73
N LYS A 2 -9.77 -3.75 3.27
CA LYS A 2 -9.54 -4.06 1.84
C LYS A 2 -10.70 -3.63 0.95
N GLU A 3 -11.93 -4.06 1.25
CA GLU A 3 -13.14 -3.70 0.50
C GLU A 3 -13.35 -2.18 0.39
N CYS A 4 -13.13 -1.44 1.48
CA CYS A 4 -13.24 0.02 1.48
C CYS A 4 -12.23 0.70 0.54
N LEU A 5 -11.04 0.11 0.38
CA LEU A 5 -10.02 0.63 -0.52
C LEU A 5 -10.17 0.11 -1.95
N SER A 6 -10.77 -1.05 -2.13
CA SER A 6 -11.05 -1.64 -3.45
C SER A 6 -12.22 -0.95 -4.13
N TYR A 7 -13.29 -0.58 -3.42
CA TYR A 7 -14.48 0.01 -4.07
C TYR A 7 -14.48 1.55 -4.08
N LEU A 8 -13.30 2.18 -4.01
CA LEU A 8 -13.20 3.66 -4.00
C LEU A 8 -13.83 4.31 -5.23
N ASP A 9 -13.89 3.64 -6.38
CA ASP A 9 -14.54 4.16 -7.58
C ASP A 9 -16.06 4.25 -7.49
N GLU A 10 -16.70 3.50 -6.59
CA GLU A 10 -18.14 3.64 -6.35
C GLU A 10 -18.47 4.93 -5.59
N TRP A 11 -17.58 5.35 -4.70
CA TRP A 11 -17.80 6.52 -3.83
C TRP A 11 -17.07 7.77 -4.31
N LEU A 12 -15.90 7.61 -4.96
CA LEU A 12 -14.95 8.66 -5.34
C LEU A 12 -14.29 8.34 -6.69
N PRO A 13 -15.01 8.41 -7.82
CA PRO A 13 -14.45 8.08 -9.14
C PRO A 13 -13.24 8.96 -9.48
N ALA A 14 -12.10 8.33 -9.76
CA ALA A 14 -10.87 9.01 -10.20
C ALA A 14 -10.05 8.12 -11.14
N ASP A 15 -9.18 8.74 -11.94
CA ASP A 15 -8.25 8.02 -12.83
C ASP A 15 -7.15 7.25 -12.07
N GLY A 16 -6.98 7.54 -10.79
CA GLY A 16 -6.06 6.86 -9.88
C GLY A 16 -6.15 7.43 -8.47
N TYR A 17 -5.52 6.75 -7.52
CA TYR A 17 -5.56 7.12 -6.11
C TYR A 17 -4.15 7.25 -5.53
N VAL A 18 -3.99 8.22 -4.64
CA VAL A 18 -2.81 8.34 -3.78
C VAL A 18 -3.31 8.39 -2.34
N LEU A 19 -2.95 7.39 -1.56
CA LEU A 19 -3.27 7.34 -0.14
C LEU A 19 -2.05 7.81 0.66
N VAL A 20 -2.23 8.89 1.42
CA VAL A 20 -1.17 9.48 2.24
C VAL A 20 -1.49 9.20 3.70
N PHE A 21 -0.59 8.51 4.38
CA PHE A 21 -0.63 8.36 5.83
C PHE A 21 0.41 9.29 6.44
N THR A 22 -0.06 10.19 7.29
CA THR A 22 0.80 11.08 8.08
C THR A 22 1.10 10.44 9.42
N ARG A 23 2.28 10.72 10.00
CA ARG A 23 2.69 10.19 11.32
C ARG A 23 2.68 8.66 11.37
N CYS A 24 3.13 8.02 10.29
CA CYS A 24 3.16 6.56 10.15
C CYS A 24 4.00 5.85 11.21
N ASP A 25 4.91 6.56 11.87
CA ASP A 25 5.77 6.00 12.90
C ASP A 25 4.97 5.26 13.99
N PHE A 26 3.79 5.77 14.37
CA PHE A 26 2.93 5.12 15.36
C PHE A 26 2.33 3.80 14.89
N LEU A 27 2.05 3.68 13.59
CA LEU A 27 1.49 2.46 13.00
C LEU A 27 2.58 1.43 12.69
N LEU A 28 3.78 1.89 12.32
CA LEU A 28 4.87 1.03 11.84
C LEU A 28 5.82 0.55 12.95
N CYS A 29 5.86 1.21 14.12
CA CYS A 29 6.84 0.93 15.17
C CYS A 29 6.36 0.00 16.30
N ASN A 30 5.05 -0.20 16.47
CA ASN A 30 4.54 -0.85 17.67
C ASN A 30 4.63 -2.38 17.63
N VAL A 31 4.26 -3.02 16.51
CA VAL A 31 4.22 -4.48 16.38
C VAL A 31 4.64 -4.89 14.97
N LEU A 32 5.62 -5.78 14.88
CA LEU A 32 6.19 -6.25 13.61
C LEU A 32 5.14 -6.95 12.72
N GLU A 33 4.29 -7.78 13.34
CA GLU A 33 3.23 -8.53 12.66
C GLU A 33 2.17 -7.58 12.07
N ASP A 34 1.74 -6.57 12.83
CA ASP A 34 0.77 -5.56 12.37
C ASP A 34 1.31 -4.76 11.19
N ARG A 35 2.62 -4.47 11.19
CA ARG A 35 3.32 -3.81 10.08
C ARG A 35 3.28 -4.65 8.80
N GLU A 36 3.68 -5.91 8.89
CA GLU A 36 3.72 -6.79 7.72
C GLU A 36 2.33 -7.04 7.16
N TRP A 37 1.34 -7.24 8.05
CA TRP A 37 -0.06 -7.35 7.66
C TRP A 37 -0.54 -6.09 6.93
N LEU A 38 -0.26 -4.90 7.47
CA LEU A 38 -0.69 -3.64 6.89
C LEU A 38 -0.06 -3.39 5.51
N LEU A 39 1.25 -3.63 5.38
CA LEU A 39 1.95 -3.52 4.09
C LEU A 39 1.45 -4.55 3.08
N GLY A 40 1.16 -5.79 3.52
CA GLY A 40 0.57 -6.84 2.71
C GLY A 40 -0.80 -6.42 2.16
N LEU A 41 -1.66 -5.89 3.03
CA LEU A 41 -2.97 -5.39 2.62
C LEU A 41 -2.87 -4.25 1.59
N PHE A 42 -1.97 -3.29 1.77
CA PHE A 42 -1.80 -2.23 0.77
C PHE A 42 -1.25 -2.74 -0.55
N LYS A 43 -0.36 -3.73 -0.52
CA LYS A 43 0.13 -4.39 -1.74
C LYS A 43 -1.02 -5.05 -2.49
N GLU A 44 -1.86 -5.82 -1.81
CA GLU A 44 -3.03 -6.46 -2.42
C GLU A 44 -4.00 -5.44 -3.02
N VAL A 45 -4.23 -4.32 -2.35
CA VAL A 45 -5.08 -3.24 -2.85
C VAL A 45 -4.46 -2.60 -4.10
N ALA A 46 -3.15 -2.33 -4.08
CA ALA A 46 -2.46 -1.76 -5.23
C ALA A 46 -2.49 -2.70 -6.44
N GLU A 47 -2.27 -4.01 -6.23
CA GLU A 47 -2.37 -5.04 -7.26
C GLU A 47 -3.79 -5.16 -7.81
N TRP A 48 -4.80 -5.11 -6.93
CA TRP A 48 -6.20 -5.10 -7.32
C TRP A 48 -6.47 -3.91 -8.26
N TRP A 49 -6.08 -2.69 -7.89
CA TRP A 49 -6.29 -1.51 -8.72
C TRP A 49 -5.53 -1.56 -10.03
N ALA A 50 -4.28 -2.01 -10.02
CA ALA A 50 -3.45 -2.14 -11.23
C ALA A 50 -4.00 -3.18 -12.21
N THR A 51 -4.70 -4.20 -11.70
CA THR A 51 -5.30 -5.25 -12.53
C THR A 51 -6.62 -4.77 -13.14
N PRO A 52 -6.77 -4.80 -14.48
CA PRO A 52 -8.04 -4.51 -15.11
C PRO A 52 -9.07 -5.61 -14.81
N VAL A 53 -10.32 -5.21 -14.63
CA VAL A 53 -11.45 -6.14 -14.55
C VAL A 53 -12.08 -6.21 -15.94
N ILE A 54 -12.03 -7.38 -16.56
CA ILE A 54 -12.56 -7.65 -17.90
C ILE A 54 -13.61 -8.75 -17.84
N ASN A 55 -14.56 -8.73 -18.77
CA ASN A 55 -15.65 -9.71 -18.91
C ASN A 55 -16.67 -9.74 -17.76
N GLU A 56 -16.77 -8.68 -16.96
CA GLU A 56 -17.71 -8.55 -15.83
C GLU A 56 -18.83 -7.51 -16.12
N GLY A 57 -19.08 -7.23 -17.40
CA GLY A 57 -20.16 -6.34 -17.85
C GLY A 57 -20.04 -4.92 -17.29
N ARG A 58 -21.01 -4.50 -16.48
CA ARG A 58 -21.03 -3.15 -15.87
C ARG A 58 -19.91 -2.92 -14.85
N PHE A 59 -19.26 -3.99 -14.38
CA PHE A 59 -18.15 -3.93 -13.44
C PHE A 59 -16.78 -3.91 -14.14
N ASN A 60 -16.76 -3.89 -15.47
CA ASN A 60 -15.52 -3.72 -16.22
C ASN A 60 -14.86 -2.39 -15.84
N ARG A 61 -13.58 -2.46 -15.46
CA ARG A 61 -12.77 -1.27 -15.20
C ARG A 61 -11.36 -1.44 -15.71
N PRO A 62 -10.74 -0.37 -16.24
CA PRO A 62 -9.32 -0.42 -16.56
C PRO A 62 -8.49 -0.57 -15.28
N GLY A 63 -7.27 -1.05 -15.43
CA GLY A 63 -6.25 -0.93 -14.39
C GLY A 63 -5.98 0.55 -14.11
N ARG A 64 -5.90 0.93 -12.83
CA ARG A 64 -5.64 2.30 -12.40
C ARG A 64 -4.43 2.35 -11.47
N PRO A 65 -3.62 3.42 -11.52
CA PRO A 65 -2.55 3.61 -10.55
C PRO A 65 -3.12 3.81 -9.15
N PHE A 66 -2.59 3.06 -8.20
CA PHE A 66 -2.83 3.24 -6.77
C PHE A 66 -1.47 3.37 -6.08
N LYS A 67 -1.23 4.53 -5.45
CA LYS A 67 0.03 4.81 -4.75
C LYS A 67 -0.21 4.99 -3.27
N LEU A 68 0.77 4.56 -2.49
CA LEU A 68 0.81 4.75 -1.04
C LEU A 68 2.00 5.63 -0.69
N ILE A 69 1.77 6.66 0.11
CA ILE A 69 2.82 7.50 0.70
C ILE A 69 2.70 7.35 2.21
N LEU A 70 3.78 6.87 2.83
CA LEU A 70 3.91 6.75 4.27
C LEU A 70 4.88 7.84 4.74
N GLU A 71 4.33 8.87 5.38
CA GLU A 71 5.11 9.96 5.94
C GLU A 71 5.50 9.62 7.38
N CYS A 72 6.81 9.56 7.60
CA CYS A 72 7.43 9.33 8.90
C CYS A 72 8.08 10.62 9.39
N GLU A 73 7.72 11.08 10.59
CA GLU A 73 8.32 12.25 11.22
C GLU A 73 9.69 11.87 11.80
N SER A 74 10.71 11.97 10.95
CA SER A 74 12.12 11.84 11.31
C SER A 74 12.54 12.91 12.32
N LYS A 75 12.39 12.61 13.62
CA LYS A 75 13.16 13.29 14.69
C LYS A 75 14.10 12.35 15.44
N GLN A 76 14.06 11.06 15.15
CA GLN A 76 15.01 10.07 15.66
C GLN A 76 15.39 9.12 14.51
N THR A 77 16.59 9.29 13.97
CA THR A 77 17.15 8.34 13.00
C THR A 77 17.56 7.07 13.76
N PRO A 78 16.82 5.96 13.54
CA PRO A 78 17.40 4.82 12.83
C PRO A 78 16.42 4.11 11.87
N TRP A 79 15.26 4.71 11.58
CA TRP A 79 14.17 4.02 10.86
C TRP A 79 14.47 3.77 9.38
N ILE A 80 15.09 4.73 8.67
CA ILE A 80 15.49 4.56 7.26
C ILE A 80 16.51 3.42 7.14
N ASP A 81 17.42 3.29 8.10
CA ASP A 81 18.44 2.25 8.08
C ASP A 81 17.84 0.87 8.38
N HIS A 82 16.85 0.78 9.29
CA HIS A 82 16.09 -0.45 9.52
C HIS A 82 15.27 -0.86 8.29
N CYS A 83 14.57 0.08 7.64
CA CYS A 83 13.80 -0.19 6.43
C CYS A 83 14.69 -0.56 5.24
N LYS A 84 15.84 0.11 5.06
CA LYS A 84 16.83 -0.26 4.03
C LYS A 84 17.36 -1.67 4.25
N LYS A 85 17.72 -2.02 5.48
CA LYS A 85 18.23 -3.37 5.81
C LYS A 85 17.20 -4.47 5.51
N VAL A 86 15.93 -4.26 5.88
CA VAL A 86 14.84 -5.22 5.60
C VAL A 86 14.54 -5.33 4.09
N LEU A 87 14.69 -4.24 3.33
CA LEU A 87 14.49 -4.24 1.88
C LEU A 87 15.66 -4.89 1.13
N GLU A 88 16.90 -4.65 1.56
CA GLU A 88 18.12 -5.29 1.02
C GLU A 88 18.13 -6.80 1.28
N GLU A 89 17.79 -7.24 2.51
CA GLU A 89 17.69 -8.66 2.86
C GLU A 89 16.56 -9.39 2.09
N ARG A 90 15.49 -8.69 1.68
CA ARG A 90 14.43 -9.27 0.83
C ARG A 90 14.76 -9.26 -0.66
N TRP A 91 15.65 -8.38 -1.13
CA TRP A 91 16.06 -8.34 -2.55
C TRP A 91 17.01 -9.50 -2.90
N GLU A 92 17.80 -9.99 -1.95
CA GLU A 92 18.69 -11.16 -2.13
C GLU A 92 17.96 -12.52 -2.08
N LEU A 93 16.67 -12.54 -1.73
CA LEU A 93 15.85 -13.75 -1.60
C LEU A 93 14.80 -13.93 -2.71
N LEU A 94 14.80 -13.04 -3.71
CA LEU A 94 14.00 -13.21 -4.92
C LEU A 94 14.91 -13.73 -6.04
N PRO A 95 14.53 -14.83 -6.73
CA PRO A 95 15.32 -15.39 -7.84
C PRO A 95 15.41 -14.44 -9.05
#